data_AF-A0A847N9Q7-F1
#
_entry.id   AF-A0A847N9Q7-F1
#
_cell.length_a   1.000
_cell.length_b   1.000
_cell.length_c   1.000
_cell.angle_alpha   90.00
_cell.angle_beta   90.00
_cell.angle_gamma   90.00
#
_symmetry.space_group_name_H-M   'P 1'
#
loop_
_entity.id
_entity.type
_entity.pdbx_description
1 polymer ?
#
loop_
_entity_poly.entity_id
_entity_poly.type
_entity_poly.pdbx_seq_one_letter_code
_entity_poly.pdbx_strand_id
1 'polypeptide(L)'
;MWSSTAHFNDEGTMYYALKDAVEWPDKNMVKGIFKQIIEKTDSDTKKEAVKNAQKYILNNWDGIEIQSQRSEEIIGCSAEGHVSHVLSDRLSSRPKGWSKIGIA
;
A
#
# COMPACT_ATOMS: atom_id res chain seq x y z
N MET A 1 -2.87 -0.72 -25.59
CA MET A 1 -3.74 -0.53 -24.42
C MET A 1 -3.62 0.93 -23.98
N TRP A 2 -4.30 1.85 -24.67
CA TRP A 2 -4.18 3.30 -24.42
C TRP A 2 -5.50 4.07 -24.54
N SER A 3 -6.65 3.40 -24.43
CA SER A 3 -7.94 4.07 -24.65
C SER A 3 -8.73 4.43 -23.38
N SER A 4 -8.23 4.15 -22.17
CA SER A 4 -9.07 4.25 -20.96
C SER A 4 -8.66 5.33 -19.95
N THR A 5 -7.59 6.09 -20.18
CA THR A 5 -7.13 7.14 -19.26
C THR A 5 -7.97 8.43 -19.29
N ALA A 6 -9.05 8.47 -20.08
CA ALA A 6 -9.89 9.66 -20.24
C ALA A 6 -10.94 9.88 -19.12
N HIS A 7 -11.17 8.90 -18.24
CA HIS A 7 -12.30 8.93 -17.29
C HIS A 7 -11.90 8.97 -15.80
N PHE A 8 -10.72 9.47 -15.46
CA PHE A 8 -10.17 9.62 -14.11
C PHE A 8 -10.93 10.58 -13.15
N ASN A 9 -12.24 10.78 -13.35
CA ASN A 9 -13.02 11.75 -12.60
C ASN A 9 -13.87 11.20 -11.46
N ASP A 10 -13.94 9.89 -11.28
CA ASP A 10 -14.68 9.29 -10.16
C ASP A 10 -13.76 8.54 -9.16
N GLU A 11 -14.10 8.59 -7.87
CA GLU A 11 -13.33 7.95 -6.78
C GLU A 11 -13.20 6.44 -6.98
N GLY A 12 -14.25 5.77 -7.48
CA GLY A 12 -14.22 4.35 -7.80
C GLY A 12 -13.23 4.02 -8.91
N THR A 13 -13.08 4.91 -9.89
CA THR A 13 -12.17 4.72 -11.04
C THR A 13 -10.70 4.84 -10.63
N MET A 14 -10.38 5.69 -9.64
CA MET A 14 -9.03 5.84 -9.11
C MET A 14 -8.53 4.60 -8.36
N TYR A 15 -9.42 3.97 -7.59
CA TYR A 15 -9.09 2.74 -6.88
C TYR A 15 -8.69 1.63 -7.84
N TYR A 16 -9.53 1.35 -8.84
CA TYR A 16 -9.24 0.31 -9.84
C TYR A 16 -7.99 0.64 -10.64
N ALA A 17 -7.80 1.91 -11.04
CA ALA A 17 -6.60 2.31 -11.75
C ALA A 17 -5.32 2.10 -10.92
N LEU A 18 -5.36 2.40 -9.61
CA LEU A 18 -4.21 2.18 -8.73
C LEU A 18 -3.94 0.69 -8.56
N LYS A 19 -5.00 -0.10 -8.38
CA LYS A 19 -4.91 -1.55 -8.25
C LYS A 19 -4.29 -2.16 -9.52
N ASP A 20 -4.80 -1.81 -10.69
CA ASP A 20 -4.29 -2.31 -11.97
C ASP A 20 -2.83 -1.92 -12.19
N ALA A 21 -2.44 -0.68 -11.83
CA ALA A 21 -1.06 -0.22 -11.96
C ALA A 21 -0.07 -0.88 -10.99
N VAL A 22 -0.58 -1.53 -9.93
CA VAL A 22 0.23 -2.35 -9.00
C VAL A 22 0.25 -3.81 -9.45
N GLU A 23 -0.89 -4.37 -9.89
CA GLU A 23 -0.97 -5.74 -10.41
C GLU A 23 -0.17 -5.92 -11.72
N TRP A 24 -0.20 -4.89 -12.58
CA TRP A 24 0.61 -4.73 -13.77
C TRP A 24 1.60 -3.60 -13.51
N PRO A 25 2.81 -3.88 -13.00
CA PRO A 25 3.66 -2.88 -12.36
C PRO A 25 4.01 -1.71 -13.29
N ASP A 26 3.28 -0.61 -13.17
CA ASP A 26 3.54 0.65 -13.86
C ASP A 26 3.79 1.76 -12.84
N LYS A 27 5.07 1.96 -12.55
CA LYS A 27 5.54 2.92 -11.56
C LYS A 27 5.14 4.35 -11.88
N ASN A 28 5.06 4.69 -13.17
CA ASN A 28 4.73 6.04 -13.61
C ASN A 28 3.23 6.30 -13.48
N MET A 29 2.41 5.31 -13.83
CA MET A 29 0.96 5.37 -13.62
C MET A 29 0.61 5.49 -12.13
N VAL A 30 1.24 4.71 -11.25
CA VAL A 30 1.08 4.84 -9.79
C VAL A 30 1.41 6.26 -9.32
N LYS A 31 2.55 6.83 -9.74
CA LYS A 31 2.91 8.22 -9.40
C LYS A 31 1.88 9.23 -9.90
N GLY A 32 1.38 9.06 -11.13
CA GLY A 32 0.37 9.92 -11.73
C GLY A 32 -0.96 9.89 -10.98
N ILE A 33 -1.40 8.70 -10.54
CA ILE A 33 -2.63 8.53 -9.76
C ILE A 33 -2.49 9.20 -8.39
N PHE A 34 -1.40 8.95 -7.67
CA PHE A 34 -1.16 9.61 -6.38
C PHE A 34 -1.10 11.14 -6.47
N LYS A 35 -0.52 11.67 -7.55
CA LYS A 35 -0.52 13.12 -7.80
C LYS A 35 -1.95 13.67 -7.92
N GLN A 36 -2.82 13.01 -8.69
CA GLN A 36 -4.21 13.40 -8.84
C GLN A 36 -5.00 13.31 -7.53
N ILE A 37 -4.76 12.26 -6.73
CA ILE A 37 -5.39 12.10 -5.41
C ILE A 37 -4.97 13.25 -4.48
N ILE A 38 -3.68 13.62 -4.47
CA ILE A 38 -3.18 14.74 -3.65
C ILE A 38 -3.81 16.07 -4.10
N GLU A 39 -3.93 16.29 -5.41
CA GLU A 39 -4.54 17.51 -5.99
C GLU A 39 -6.03 17.63 -5.65
N LYS A 40 -6.77 16.51 -5.60
CA LYS A 40 -8.20 16.47 -5.25
C LYS A 40 -8.47 16.44 -3.74
N THR A 41 -7.46 16.25 -2.91
CA THR A 41 -7.62 16.17 -1.45
C THR A 41 -7.50 17.56 -0.87
N ASP A 42 -8.54 18.09 -0.22
CA ASP A 42 -8.49 19.45 0.35
C ASP A 42 -7.72 19.52 1.66
N SER A 43 -7.85 18.50 2.51
CA SER A 43 -7.31 18.48 3.88
C SER A 43 -5.81 18.14 3.90
N ASP A 44 -5.00 19.00 4.52
CA ASP A 44 -3.54 18.80 4.59
C ASP A 44 -3.14 17.53 5.36
N THR A 45 -3.88 17.16 6.42
CA THR A 45 -3.64 15.90 7.15
C THR A 45 -3.91 14.68 6.28
N LYS A 46 -4.96 14.74 5.43
CA LYS A 46 -5.25 13.69 4.46
C LYS A 46 -4.22 13.66 3.34
N LYS A 47 -3.75 14.80 2.82
CA LYS A 47 -2.67 14.85 1.83
C LYS A 47 -1.41 14.19 2.37
N GLU A 48 -1.07 14.41 3.64
CA GLU A 48 0.10 13.80 4.26
C GLU A 48 -0.06 12.27 4.38
N ALA A 49 -1.25 11.79 4.75
CA ALA A 49 -1.55 10.36 4.74
C ALA A 49 -1.40 9.74 3.33
N VAL A 50 -1.88 10.43 2.30
CA VAL A 50 -1.76 9.99 0.90
C VAL A 50 -0.29 9.95 0.45
N LYS A 51 0.52 10.96 0.79
CA LYS A 51 1.98 10.97 0.50
C LYS A 51 2.71 9.84 1.21
N ASN A 52 2.35 9.54 2.45
CA ASN A 52 2.94 8.43 3.20
C ASN A 52 2.59 7.09 2.55
N ALA A 53 1.36 6.89 2.09
CA ALA A 53 0.96 5.71 1.32
C ALA A 53 1.74 5.59 0.00
N GLN A 54 1.87 6.69 -0.75
CA GLN A 54 2.68 6.73 -1.97
C GLN A 54 4.13 6.31 -1.70
N LYS A 55 4.73 6.88 -0.65
CA LYS A 55 6.12 6.57 -0.25
C LYS A 55 6.28 5.10 0.12
N TYR A 56 5.33 4.53 0.87
CA TYR A 56 5.36 3.11 1.24
C TYR A 56 5.34 2.21 0.01
N ILE A 57 4.42 2.44 -0.93
CA ILE A 57 4.33 1.64 -2.17
C ILE A 57 5.61 1.78 -3.00
N LEU A 58 6.12 2.99 -3.20
CA LEU A 58 7.32 3.22 -4.00
C LEU A 58 8.59 2.66 -3.35
N ASN A 59 8.67 2.62 -2.03
CA ASN A 59 9.78 2.02 -1.30
C ASN A 59 9.79 0.49 -1.38
N ASN A 60 8.63 -0.14 -1.59
CA ASN A 60 8.49 -1.59 -1.73
C ASN A 60 8.36 -2.02 -3.21
N TRP A 61 8.70 -1.12 -4.15
CA TRP A 61 8.46 -1.33 -5.58
C TRP A 61 9.12 -2.59 -6.13
N ASP A 62 10.36 -2.88 -5.70
CA ASP A 62 11.10 -4.05 -6.16
C ASP A 62 10.34 -5.36 -5.82
N GLY A 63 9.68 -5.40 -4.65
CA GLY A 63 8.83 -6.53 -4.27
C GLY A 63 7.59 -6.68 -5.15
N ILE A 64 6.98 -5.56 -5.55
CA ILE A 64 5.84 -5.53 -6.47
C ILE A 64 6.25 -6.05 -7.86
N GLU A 65 7.40 -5.63 -8.38
CA GLU A 65 7.93 -6.11 -9.67
C GLU A 65 8.25 -7.60 -9.65
N ILE A 66 8.90 -8.06 -8.57
CA ILE A 66 9.21 -9.49 -8.37
C ILE A 66 7.92 -10.31 -8.28
N GLN A 67 6.90 -9.81 -7.58
CA GLN A 67 5.60 -10.47 -7.46
C GLN A 67 4.95 -10.66 -8.83
N SER A 68 4.96 -9.64 -9.69
CA SER A 68 4.39 -9.74 -11.04
C SER A 68 5.13 -10.74 -11.93
N GLN A 69 6.47 -10.80 -11.82
CA GLN A 69 7.31 -11.65 -12.66
C GLN A 69 7.36 -13.12 -12.22
N ARG A 70 7.21 -13.39 -10.91
CA ARG A 70 7.42 -14.71 -10.29
C ARG A 70 6.23 -15.13 -9.42
N SER A 71 5.03 -14.66 -9.75
CA SER A 71 3.81 -14.90 -8.95
C SER A 71 3.55 -16.38 -8.65
N GLU A 72 3.86 -17.26 -9.60
CA GLU A 72 3.69 -18.72 -9.46
C GLU A 72 4.69 -19.37 -8.49
N GLU A 73 5.82 -18.71 -8.22
CA GLU A 73 6.87 -19.21 -7.33
C GLU A 73 6.75 -18.63 -5.91
N ILE A 74 5.98 -17.56 -5.75
CA ILE A 74 5.80 -16.85 -4.49
C ILE A 74 4.54 -17.37 -3.80
N ILE A 75 4.73 -18.21 -2.79
CA ILE A 75 3.64 -18.63 -1.90
C ILE A 75 3.28 -17.45 -1.01
N GLY A 76 2.15 -16.79 -1.32
CA GLY A 76 1.62 -15.70 -0.51
C GLY A 76 1.37 -16.14 0.94
N CYS A 77 1.89 -15.38 1.89
CA CYS A 77 1.60 -15.56 3.32
C CYS A 77 1.04 -14.25 3.88
N SER A 78 -0.01 -14.31 4.71
CA SER A 78 -0.53 -13.16 5.46
C SER A 78 0.41 -12.75 6.60
N ALA A 79 1.73 -12.76 6.37
CA ALA A 79 2.74 -12.54 7.39
C ALA A 79 2.54 -11.17 8.06
N GLU A 80 2.33 -10.12 7.26
CA GLU A 80 2.07 -8.78 7.80
C GLU A 80 0.77 -8.71 8.60
N GLY A 81 -0.32 -9.30 8.09
CA GLY A 81 -1.62 -9.34 8.78
C GLY A 81 -1.59 -10.13 10.09
N HIS A 82 -0.92 -11.29 10.12
CA HIS A 82 -0.75 -12.10 11.33
C HIS A 82 0.14 -11.39 12.35
N VAL A 83 1.26 -10.79 11.92
CA VAL A 83 2.15 -10.05 12.81
C VAL A 83 1.45 -8.82 13.37
N SER A 84 0.72 -8.06 12.55
CA SER A 84 -0.03 -6.89 13.02
C SER A 84 -1.13 -7.27 13.99
N HIS A 85 -1.89 -8.35 13.73
CA HIS A 85 -2.95 -8.82 14.62
C HIS A 85 -2.39 -9.22 15.99
N VAL A 86 -1.35 -10.08 16.01
CA VAL A 86 -0.69 -10.51 17.25
C VAL A 86 -0.07 -9.33 18.00
N LEU A 87 0.54 -8.38 17.28
CA LEU A 87 1.18 -7.21 17.88
C LEU A 87 0.14 -6.23 18.45
N SER A 88 -0.93 -5.94 17.72
CA SER A 88 -2.05 -5.10 18.18
C SER A 88 -2.75 -5.70 19.39
N ASP A 89 -2.97 -7.02 19.41
CA ASP A 89 -3.53 -7.73 20.57
C ASP A 89 -2.61 -7.65 21.79
N ARG A 90 -1.30 -7.80 21.60
CA ARG A 90 -0.31 -7.66 22.68
C ARG A 90 -0.27 -6.23 23.23
N LEU A 91 -0.27 -5.22 22.36
CA LEU A 91 -0.21 -3.81 22.77
C LEU A 91 -1.52 -3.30 23.40
N SER A 92 -2.68 -3.80 22.96
CA SER A 92 -3.98 -3.36 23.45
C SER A 92 -4.45 -4.09 24.70
N SER A 93 -4.21 -5.40 24.81
CA SER A 93 -4.76 -6.22 25.90
C SER A 93 -3.81 -6.36 27.09
N ARG A 94 -2.49 -6.28 26.87
CA ARG A 94 -1.47 -6.59 27.88
C ARG A 94 -0.20 -5.78 27.64
N PRO A 95 -0.13 -4.48 28.05
CA PRO A 95 1.09 -3.69 27.96
C PRO A 95 2.12 -4.21 28.97
N LYS A 96 2.73 -5.37 28.69
CA LYS A 96 3.93 -5.84 29.38
C LYS A 96 5.09 -5.13 28.73
N GLY A 97 5.74 -4.26 29.51
CA GLY A 97 6.87 -3.46 29.07
C GLY A 97 7.89 -4.32 28.32
N TRP A 98 8.32 -3.84 27.15
CA TRP A 98 9.32 -4.50 26.33
C TRP A 98 10.66 -4.47 27.06
N SER A 99 10.89 -5.50 27.86
CA SER A 99 12.15 -5.81 28.52
C SER A 99 12.71 -7.06 27.87
N LYS A 100 14.04 -7.12 27.66
CA LYS A 100 14.73 -8.34 27.22
C LYS A 100 14.42 -9.55 28.12
N ILE A 101 14.03 -9.31 29.36
CA ILE A 101 13.70 -10.33 30.38
C ILE A 101 12.25 -10.83 30.23
N GLY A 102 11.38 -10.09 29.54
CA GLY A 102 9.94 -10.36 29.46
C GLY A 102 9.47 -11.18 28.26
N ILE A 103 10.38 -11.63 27.38
CA ILE A 103 10.06 -12.56 26.30
C ILE A 103 10.25 -13.97 26.88
N ALA A 104 9.17 -14.52 27.43
CA ALA A 104 9.06 -15.93 27.80
C ALA A 104 8.26 -16.67 26.71
#